data_AF-A0A3D4EXF1-F1
#
_entry.id   AF-A0A3D4EXF1-F1
#
_cell.length_a   1.000
_cell.length_b   1.000
_cell.length_c   1.000
_cell.angle_alpha   90.00
_cell.angle_beta   90.00
_cell.angle_gamma   90.00
#
_symmetry.space_group_name_H-M   'P 1'
#
loop_
_entity.id
_entity.type
_entity.pdbx_description
1 polymer ?
#
loop_
_entity_poly.entity_id
_entity_poly.type
_entity_poly.pdbx_seq_one_letter_code
_entity_poly.pdbx_strand_id
1 'polypeptide(L)'
;MAKALYGREGYYTTPRSIIGPRGDFTTTPKLTKLLAKKLAEWIESAWERQDLKLPVIELGPGDGTLARDIRSSLGFFSRQKLNYHFVEISPHLVNQQQEKNKGSWHATLSDALEVTRGEALIISNEFFDAFPVRVFN
;
A
#
# COMPACT_ATOMS: atom_id res chain seq x y z
N MET A 1 19.71 3.50 11.60
CA MET A 1 18.64 2.99 10.72
C MET A 1 17.86 4.12 10.05
N ALA A 2 17.17 5.01 10.77
CA ALA A 2 16.35 6.09 10.17
C ALA A 2 17.07 6.95 9.10
N LYS A 3 18.28 7.49 9.38
CA LYS A 3 19.04 8.31 8.42
C LYS A 3 19.51 7.53 7.18
N ALA A 4 19.79 6.23 7.34
CA ALA A 4 20.24 5.37 6.25
C ALA A 4 19.08 4.88 5.35
N LEU A 5 17.86 4.78 5.90
CA LEU A 5 16.67 4.35 5.16
C LEU A 5 15.93 5.53 4.53
N TYR A 6 15.74 6.61 5.28
CA TYR A 6 14.85 7.73 4.92
C TYR A 6 15.55 9.09 4.85
N GLY A 7 16.87 9.15 5.05
CA GLY A 7 17.64 10.38 4.86
C GLY A 7 17.69 10.82 3.40
N ARG A 8 18.29 11.98 3.11
CA ARG A 8 18.38 12.53 1.74
C ARG A 8 19.09 11.62 0.73
N GLU A 9 20.04 10.82 1.20
CA GLU A 9 20.74 9.77 0.44
C GLU A 9 20.35 8.36 0.93
N GLY A 10 19.19 8.26 1.58
CA GLY A 10 18.69 7.03 2.16
C GLY A 10 18.30 6.00 1.11
N TYR A 11 18.28 4.75 1.54
CA TYR A 11 17.97 3.59 0.69
C TYR A 11 16.62 3.73 -0.02
N TYR A 12 15.56 4.24 0.64
CA TYR A 12 14.23 4.41 0.06
C TYR A 12 13.98 5.78 -0.62
N THR A 13 14.92 6.72 -0.52
CA THR A 13 14.77 8.08 -1.07
C THR A 13 15.62 8.30 -2.33
N THR A 14 16.54 7.37 -2.64
CA THR A 14 17.41 7.46 -3.82
C THR A 14 16.91 6.57 -4.96
N PRO A 15 16.98 7.04 -6.23
CA PRO A 15 16.58 6.26 -7.39
C PRO A 15 17.67 5.24 -7.76
N ARG A 16 17.91 4.25 -6.90
CA ARG A 16 18.54 2.99 -7.32
C ARG A 16 17.44 2.01 -7.72
N SER A 17 17.79 1.00 -8.51
CA SER A 17 16.89 -0.08 -8.93
C SER A 17 16.47 -0.94 -7.71
N ILE A 18 15.59 -0.41 -6.86
CA ILE A 18 15.16 -1.05 -5.59
C ILE A 18 14.20 -2.22 -5.88
N ILE A 19 13.45 -2.18 -6.99
CA ILE A 19 12.33 -3.10 -7.23
C ILE A 19 12.45 -3.79 -8.60
N GLY A 20 12.72 -5.10 -8.60
CA GLY A 20 12.75 -5.92 -9.82
C GLY A 20 13.53 -7.22 -9.65
N PRO A 21 13.54 -8.13 -10.64
CA PRO A 21 14.33 -9.38 -10.59
C PRO A 21 15.85 -9.17 -10.45
N ARG A 22 16.32 -7.92 -10.62
CA ARG A 22 17.71 -7.48 -10.47
C ARG A 22 17.91 -6.45 -9.35
N GLY A 23 16.90 -6.24 -8.49
CA GLY A 23 16.99 -5.39 -7.29
C GLY A 23 17.18 -6.24 -6.02
N ASP A 24 17.60 -5.62 -4.91
CA ASP A 24 18.00 -6.33 -3.69
C ASP A 24 16.83 -6.99 -2.92
N PHE A 25 15.57 -6.62 -3.21
CA PHE A 25 14.39 -7.15 -2.53
C PHE A 25 13.38 -7.82 -3.47
N THR A 26 13.06 -9.08 -3.18
CA THR A 26 11.85 -9.75 -3.65
C THR A 26 10.85 -9.75 -2.49
N THR A 27 9.81 -8.94 -2.57
CA THR A 27 8.72 -8.92 -1.59
C THR A 27 7.65 -9.96 -1.95
N THR A 28 6.92 -10.49 -0.96
CA THR A 28 5.89 -11.54 -1.11
C THR A 28 4.79 -11.23 -2.15
N PRO A 29 4.43 -9.97 -2.48
CA PRO A 29 3.48 -9.69 -3.57
C PRO A 29 3.93 -10.22 -4.94
N LYS A 30 5.22 -10.51 -5.13
CA LYS A 30 5.72 -11.13 -6.37
C LYS A 30 5.47 -12.64 -6.46
N LEU A 31 5.15 -13.32 -5.36
CA LEU A 31 5.12 -14.79 -5.31
C LEU A 31 3.74 -15.37 -5.61
N THR A 32 2.62 -14.76 -5.20
CA THR A 32 1.28 -15.24 -5.61
C THR A 32 0.20 -14.15 -5.62
N LYS A 33 -0.64 -14.13 -6.67
CA LYS A 33 -1.91 -13.36 -6.71
C LYS A 33 -2.93 -13.78 -5.65
N LEU A 34 -2.65 -14.84 -4.90
CA LEU A 34 -3.52 -15.40 -3.88
C LEU A 34 -3.73 -14.42 -2.72
N LEU A 35 -2.69 -13.71 -2.28
CA LEU A 35 -2.82 -12.70 -1.23
C LEU A 35 -3.81 -11.60 -1.65
N ALA A 36 -3.62 -11.05 -2.85
CA ALA A 36 -4.50 -10.03 -3.40
C ALA A 36 -5.95 -10.52 -3.51
N LYS A 37 -6.15 -11.77 -3.93
CA LYS A 37 -7.48 -12.39 -3.96
C LYS A 37 -8.11 -12.49 -2.58
N LYS A 38 -7.35 -12.91 -1.56
CA LYS A 38 -7.84 -13.01 -0.17
C LYS A 38 -8.17 -11.66 0.45
N LEU A 39 -7.38 -10.64 0.15
CA LEU A 39 -7.68 -9.27 0.57
C LEU A 39 -8.93 -8.72 -0.14
N ALA A 40 -9.12 -9.02 -1.42
CA ALA A 40 -10.34 -8.64 -2.14
C ALA A 40 -11.59 -9.31 -1.54
N GLU A 41 -11.54 -10.62 -1.26
CA GLU A 41 -12.61 -11.36 -0.57
C GLU A 41 -12.90 -10.74 0.83
N TRP A 42 -11.85 -10.37 1.56
CA TRP A 42 -11.99 -9.73 2.87
C TRP A 42 -12.63 -8.34 2.79
N ILE A 43 -12.26 -7.51 1.79
CA ILE A 43 -12.86 -6.19 1.54
C ILE A 43 -14.36 -6.32 1.25
N GLU A 44 -14.75 -7.21 0.33
CA GLU A 44 -16.15 -7.43 -0.02
C GLU A 44 -16.95 -7.92 1.19
N SER A 45 -16.40 -8.87 1.94
CA SER A 45 -17.03 -9.40 3.15
C SER A 45 -17.16 -8.35 4.26
N ALA A 46 -16.21 -7.43 4.38
CA ALA A 46 -16.30 -6.32 5.33
C ALA A 46 -17.39 -5.31 4.92
N TRP A 47 -17.51 -5.01 3.63
CA TRP A 47 -18.59 -4.16 3.12
C TRP A 47 -19.97 -4.76 3.35
N GLU A 48 -20.12 -6.08 3.15
CA GLU A 48 -21.37 -6.80 3.42
C GLU A 48 -21.74 -6.77 4.91
N ARG A 49 -20.77 -7.03 5.81
CA ARG A 49 -21.04 -7.06 7.26
C ARG A 49 -21.45 -5.71 7.83
N GLN A 50 -20.87 -4.62 7.33
CA GLN A 50 -21.13 -3.27 7.83
C GLN A 50 -22.28 -2.58 7.09
N ASP A 51 -22.83 -3.20 6.05
CA ASP A 51 -23.71 -2.57 5.05
C ASP A 51 -23.19 -1.20 4.58
N LEU A 52 -21.85 -1.06 4.53
CA LEU A 52 -21.16 0.19 4.31
C LEU A 52 -19.88 -0.04 3.51
N LYS A 53 -19.70 0.79 2.48
CA LYS A 53 -18.53 0.73 1.59
C LYS A 53 -17.40 1.56 2.18
N LEU A 54 -16.72 0.99 3.15
CA LEU A 54 -15.57 1.61 3.78
C LEU A 54 -14.44 1.83 2.75
N PRO A 55 -13.79 3.01 2.74
CA PRO A 55 -12.55 3.23 2.01
C PRO A 55 -11.47 2.23 2.40
N VAL A 56 -10.55 1.95 1.48
CA VAL A 56 -9.36 1.13 1.76
C VAL A 56 -8.14 2.04 1.83
N ILE A 57 -7.36 1.96 2.90
CA ILE A 57 -6.09 2.65 3.04
C ILE A 57 -4.97 1.61 3.01
N GLU A 58 -4.01 1.73 2.09
CA GLU A 58 -2.80 0.91 2.07
C GLU A 58 -1.59 1.72 2.53
N LEU A 59 -0.91 1.22 3.58
CA LEU A 59 0.33 1.78 4.10
C LEU A 59 1.53 1.15 3.41
N GLY A 60 2.43 1.98 2.87
CA GLY A 60 3.65 1.50 2.22
C GLY A 60 3.38 0.54 1.05
N PRO A 61 2.62 0.96 0.03
CA PRO A 61 2.17 0.09 -1.08
C PRO A 61 3.29 -0.39 -2.02
N GLY A 62 4.56 0.00 -1.78
CA GLY A 62 5.69 -0.34 -2.63
C GLY A 62 5.52 0.19 -4.05
N ASP A 63 5.61 -0.67 -5.06
CA ASP A 63 5.40 -0.29 -6.46
C ASP A 63 3.91 -0.27 -6.90
N GLY A 64 2.99 -0.48 -5.96
CA GLY A 64 1.55 -0.52 -6.18
C GLY A 64 1.02 -1.81 -6.80
N THR A 65 1.82 -2.88 -6.89
CA THR A 65 1.39 -4.16 -7.47
C THR A 65 0.26 -4.81 -6.68
N LEU A 66 0.32 -4.77 -5.33
CA LEU A 66 -0.71 -5.37 -4.48
C LEU A 66 -2.07 -4.69 -4.70
N ALA A 67 -2.14 -3.36 -4.65
CA ALA A 67 -3.36 -2.60 -4.90
C ALA A 67 -3.98 -2.90 -6.27
N ARG A 68 -3.15 -2.97 -7.33
CA ARG A 68 -3.60 -3.30 -8.69
C ARG A 68 -4.24 -4.69 -8.71
N ASP A 69 -3.57 -5.66 -8.10
CA ASP A 69 -4.01 -7.04 -8.10
C ASP A 69 -5.26 -7.24 -7.23
N ILE A 70 -5.40 -6.53 -6.10
CA ILE A 70 -6.63 -6.46 -5.29
C ILE A 70 -7.77 -5.93 -6.15
N ARG A 71 -7.58 -4.76 -6.78
CA ARG A 71 -8.59 -4.14 -7.66
C ARG A 71 -9.03 -5.09 -8.77
N SER A 72 -8.08 -5.83 -9.35
CA SER A 72 -8.35 -6.81 -10.42
C SER A 72 -9.09 -8.07 -9.93
N SER A 73 -9.00 -8.38 -8.64
CA SER A 73 -9.64 -9.55 -8.01
C SER A 73 -11.06 -9.26 -7.53
N LEU A 74 -11.41 -7.98 -7.31
CA LEU A 74 -12.77 -7.57 -6.98
C LEU A 74 -13.75 -7.79 -8.14
N GLY A 75 -15.00 -8.11 -7.79
CA GLY A 75 -16.11 -8.16 -8.74
C GLY A 75 -16.36 -6.80 -9.41
N PHE A 76 -17.04 -6.78 -10.57
CA PHE A 76 -17.23 -5.57 -11.37
C PHE A 76 -17.85 -4.41 -10.56
N PHE A 77 -18.94 -4.66 -9.83
CA PHE A 77 -19.61 -3.64 -9.03
C PHE A 77 -18.76 -3.18 -7.84
N SER A 78 -18.10 -4.10 -7.15
CA SER A 78 -17.19 -3.81 -6.03
C SER A 78 -16.03 -2.93 -6.48
N ARG A 79 -15.43 -3.26 -7.63
CA ARG A 79 -14.33 -2.51 -8.24
C ARG A 79 -14.68 -1.08 -8.60
N GLN A 80 -15.90 -0.82 -9.07
CA GLN A 80 -16.37 0.54 -9.39
C GLN A 80 -16.56 1.39 -8.13
N LYS A 81 -16.93 0.75 -7.02
CA LYS A 81 -17.18 1.38 -5.72
C LYS A 81 -15.92 1.55 -4.88
N LEU A 82 -14.81 0.93 -5.29
CA LEU A 82 -13.56 0.94 -4.54
C LEU A 82 -12.99 2.36 -4.45
N ASN A 83 -13.05 2.92 -3.24
CA ASN A 83 -12.34 4.13 -2.86
C ASN A 83 -11.01 3.73 -2.18
N TYR A 84 -9.90 3.87 -2.89
CA TYR A 84 -8.58 3.41 -2.45
C TYR A 84 -7.65 4.58 -2.17
N HIS A 85 -6.98 4.53 -1.03
CA HIS A 85 -6.06 5.55 -0.54
C HIS A 85 -4.68 4.92 -0.31
N PHE A 86 -3.64 5.59 -0.76
CA PHE A 86 -2.26 5.16 -0.67
C PHE A 86 -1.52 6.08 0.30
N VAL A 87 -0.84 5.54 1.30
CA VAL A 87 0.04 6.30 2.19
C VAL A 87 1.48 6.00 1.83
N GLU A 88 2.13 6.95 1.16
CA GLU A 88 3.49 6.82 0.62
C GLU A 88 4.22 8.15 0.70
N ILE A 89 5.44 8.13 1.26
CA ILE A 89 6.27 9.32 1.44
C ILE A 89 7.22 9.56 0.25
N SER A 90 7.53 8.52 -0.53
CA SER A 90 8.47 8.57 -1.65
C SER A 90 7.79 9.10 -2.92
N PRO A 91 8.15 10.30 -3.41
CA PRO A 91 7.55 10.85 -4.63
C PRO A 91 7.80 9.98 -5.86
N HIS A 92 8.94 9.27 -5.87
CA HIS A 92 9.26 8.33 -6.95
C HIS A 92 8.28 7.16 -7.00
N LEU A 93 7.95 6.55 -5.85
CA LEU A 93 6.98 5.47 -5.78
C LEU A 93 5.57 5.96 -6.05
N VAL A 94 5.19 7.15 -5.56
CA VAL A 94 3.90 7.79 -5.88
C VAL A 94 3.70 7.89 -7.40
N ASN A 95 4.69 8.41 -8.13
CA ASN A 95 4.60 8.51 -9.59
C ASN A 95 4.43 7.12 -10.25
N GLN A 96 5.21 6.12 -9.83
CA GLN A 96 5.07 4.76 -10.37
C GLN A 96 3.70 4.13 -10.07
N GLN A 97 3.14 4.39 -8.90
CA GLN A 97 1.84 3.87 -8.48
C GLN A 97 0.71 4.53 -9.28
N GLN A 98 0.79 5.84 -9.53
CA GLN A 98 -0.22 6.60 -10.29
C GLN A 98 -0.38 6.11 -11.73
N GLU A 99 0.70 5.66 -12.36
CA GLU A 99 0.65 5.05 -13.70
C GLU A 99 -0.10 3.70 -13.73
N LYS A 100 -0.12 2.97 -12.61
CA LYS A 100 -0.65 1.59 -12.53
C LYS A 100 -2.01 1.50 -11.83
N ASN A 101 -2.35 2.48 -11.00
CA ASN A 101 -3.46 2.40 -10.04
C ASN A 101 -4.40 3.60 -10.11
N LYS A 102 -5.58 3.44 -9.53
CA LYS A 102 -6.58 4.50 -9.35
C LYS A 102 -6.88 4.66 -7.87
N GLY A 103 -6.77 5.87 -7.35
CA GLY A 103 -7.02 6.20 -5.95
C GLY A 103 -6.56 7.61 -5.58
N SER A 104 -6.31 7.85 -4.31
CA SER A 104 -5.72 9.09 -3.80
C SER A 104 -4.46 8.80 -3.00
N TRP A 105 -3.46 9.69 -3.10
CA TRP A 105 -2.17 9.53 -2.44
C TRP A 105 -2.01 10.55 -1.33
N HIS A 106 -1.46 10.09 -0.21
CA HIS A 106 -1.30 10.86 1.02
C HIS A 106 0.10 10.66 1.56
N ALA A 107 0.66 11.72 2.15
CA ALA A 107 1.97 11.65 2.78
C ALA A 107 1.91 10.90 4.13
N THR A 108 0.79 11.01 4.85
CA THR A 108 0.61 10.39 6.17
C THR A 108 -0.71 9.64 6.29
N LEU A 109 -0.78 8.70 7.25
CA LEU A 109 -2.04 8.05 7.62
C LEU A 109 -3.04 9.05 8.19
N SER A 110 -2.59 10.09 8.88
CA SER A 110 -3.47 11.13 9.42
C SER A 110 -4.23 11.86 8.31
N ASP A 111 -3.53 12.26 7.24
CA ASP A 111 -4.16 12.91 6.08
C ASP A 111 -5.20 11.99 5.42
N ALA A 112 -4.86 10.70 5.29
CA ALA A 112 -5.78 9.71 4.74
C ALA A 112 -7.04 9.54 5.61
N LEU A 113 -6.87 9.43 6.93
CA LEU A 113 -7.97 9.27 7.88
C LEU A 113 -8.88 10.50 7.94
N GLU A 114 -8.34 11.71 7.78
CA GLU A 114 -9.13 12.94 7.70
C GLU A 114 -10.09 12.88 6.50
N VAL A 115 -9.58 12.50 5.33
CA VAL A 115 -10.39 12.36 4.10
C VAL A 115 -11.41 11.22 4.22
N THR A 116 -11.07 10.11 4.89
CA THR A 116 -11.98 8.98 5.10
C THR A 116 -12.87 9.14 6.34
N ARG A 117 -12.87 10.31 6.99
CA ARG A 117 -13.68 10.60 8.19
C ARG A 117 -13.45 9.62 9.34
N GLY A 118 -12.22 9.11 9.46
CA GLY A 118 -11.81 8.19 10.52
C GLY A 118 -12.24 6.74 10.32
N GLU A 119 -12.95 6.41 9.25
CA GLU A 119 -13.43 5.03 8.98
C GLU A 119 -12.80 4.47 7.71
N ALA A 120 -12.05 3.37 7.83
CA ALA A 120 -11.43 2.70 6.69
C ALA A 120 -11.05 1.26 7.02
N LEU A 121 -10.93 0.44 5.97
CA LEU A 121 -10.17 -0.81 6.01
C LEU A 121 -8.70 -0.48 5.78
N ILE A 122 -7.84 -0.77 6.76
CA ILE A 122 -6.41 -0.46 6.66
C ILE A 122 -5.62 -1.74 6.35
N ILE A 123 -4.81 -1.69 5.30
CA ILE A 123 -3.94 -2.77 4.83
C ILE A 123 -2.48 -2.31 4.92
N SER A 124 -1.59 -3.22 5.32
CA SER A 124 -0.16 -2.98 5.39
C SER A 124 0.56 -4.29 5.14
N ASN A 125 1.31 -4.39 4.05
CA ASN A 125 2.10 -5.58 3.73
C ASN A 125 3.59 -5.22 3.73
N GLU A 126 4.40 -5.86 4.60
CA GLU A 126 5.86 -5.61 4.68
C GLU A 126 6.21 -4.11 4.82
N PHE A 127 5.44 -3.39 5.65
CA PHE A 127 5.70 -1.98 5.94
C PHE A 127 6.42 -1.80 7.28
N PHE A 128 6.01 -2.54 8.31
CA PHE A 128 6.54 -2.38 9.67
C PHE A 128 7.91 -3.02 9.89
N ASP A 129 8.30 -3.98 9.06
CA ASP A 129 9.65 -4.56 9.03
C ASP A 129 10.71 -3.54 8.56
N ALA A 130 10.32 -2.52 7.79
CA ALA A 130 11.19 -1.41 7.41
C ALA A 130 11.39 -0.37 8.52
N PHE A 131 10.67 -0.46 9.65
CA PHE A 131 10.72 0.57 10.69
C PHE A 131 12.01 0.50 11.51
N PRO A 132 12.64 1.66 11.80
CA PRO A 132 13.80 1.74 12.67
C PRO A 132 13.52 1.17 14.07
N VAL A 133 14.25 0.12 14.46
CA VAL A 133 14.21 -0.42 15.82
C VAL A 133 15.35 0.14 16.68
N ARG A 134 15.12 0.21 17.99
CA ARG A 134 16.16 0.44 19.01
C ARG A 134 16.47 -0.90 19.69
N VAL A 135 17.74 -1.25 19.80
CA VAL A 135 18.20 -2.41 20.56
C VAL A 135 18.65 -1.92 21.93
N PHE A 136 18.09 -2.49 22.99
CA PHE A 136 18.53 -2.25 24.36
C PHE A 136 19.50 -3.36 24.78
N ASN A 137 20.60 -2.98 25.42
CA ASN A 137 21.58 -3.90 26.01
C ASN A 137 21.30 -4.09 27.50
#